data_AF-A0A3D2B1K2-F1
#
_entry.id   AF-A0A3D2B1K2-F1
#
_cell.length_a   1.000
_cell.length_b   1.000
_cell.length_c   1.000
_cell.angle_alpha   90.00
_cell.angle_beta   90.00
_cell.angle_gamma   90.00
#
_symmetry.space_group_name_H-M   'P 1'
#
loop_
_entity.id
_entity.type
_entity.pdbx_description
1 polymer ?
#
loop_
_entity_poly.entity_id
_entity_poly.type
_entity_poly.pdbx_seq_one_letter_code
_entity_poly.pdbx_strand_id
1 'polypeptide(L)'
;MRNTIRSLRRITGVWQSSRGRTPCTALLTVALIAGLATEPGQAQRPPVSGRTAGVSAGHPLTTAAAVEILLQGGNAFDAGVTSLLVGGVVEQDLYGLGGEALILVYPKAEGKVISVVGQGWAPERATIDWYLERSRDLNGEGLDPAVVPGALHGALTVLERWGTMTFEEVSARAIDYAEHGFPLRPRTARSIERNLEFFQAWPENQRYWLKPDGSLYTPGETIKLPTLANTLRKMVDAEREHAHLGR
;
A
#
# COMPACT_ATOMS: atom_id res chain seq x y z
N MET A 1 -52.78 -8.45 6.32
CA MET A 1 -53.90 -9.24 6.90
C MET A 1 -53.29 -10.24 7.87
N ARG A 2 -53.11 -9.89 9.15
CA ARG A 2 -53.96 -10.27 10.30
C ARG A 2 -54.50 -11.71 10.24
N ASN A 3 -54.09 -12.53 11.21
CA ASN A 3 -54.85 -13.54 11.98
C ASN A 3 -53.82 -14.48 12.63
N THR A 4 -53.48 -14.48 13.92
CA THR A 4 -54.25 -14.45 15.19
C THR A 4 -54.91 -15.79 15.54
N ILE A 5 -54.31 -16.46 16.54
CA ILE A 5 -54.88 -17.30 17.61
C ILE A 5 -55.44 -18.68 17.25
N ARG A 6 -54.93 -19.71 17.95
CA ARG A 6 -55.78 -20.69 18.64
C ARG A 6 -55.10 -21.28 19.87
N SER A 7 -55.81 -21.11 20.99
CA SER A 7 -55.57 -21.66 22.31
C SER A 7 -56.09 -23.10 22.41
N LEU A 8 -55.57 -23.87 23.37
CA LEU A 8 -56.27 -25.03 23.92
C LEU A 8 -55.93 -25.19 25.41
N ARG A 9 -56.96 -24.95 26.23
CA ARG A 9 -57.04 -25.28 27.66
C ARG A 9 -57.42 -26.76 27.81
N ARG A 10 -57.09 -27.32 29.00
CA ARG A 10 -57.77 -28.35 29.83
C ARG A 10 -56.73 -29.37 30.35
N ILE A 11 -56.70 -29.84 31.60
CA ILE A 11 -57.78 -30.32 32.47
C ILE A 11 -57.25 -30.44 33.94
N THR A 12 -58.18 -30.32 34.90
CA THR A 12 -58.27 -30.70 36.34
C THR A 12 -57.11 -31.48 36.99
N GLY A 13 -56.71 -31.33 38.26
CA GLY A 13 -57.35 -30.87 39.49
C GLY A 13 -57.32 -31.99 40.55
N VAL A 14 -56.54 -31.86 41.63
CA VAL A 14 -56.70 -32.64 42.89
C VAL A 14 -56.22 -31.80 44.08
N TRP A 15 -57.01 -31.90 45.14
CA TRP A 15 -56.98 -31.26 46.45
C TRP A 15 -55.99 -31.98 47.40
N GLN A 16 -55.23 -31.27 48.26
CA GLN A 16 -55.15 -31.54 49.72
C GLN A 16 -54.12 -30.67 50.47
N SER A 17 -54.68 -29.89 51.39
CA SER A 17 -54.24 -29.49 52.73
C SER A 17 -52.75 -29.38 53.14
N SER A 18 -52.49 -28.19 53.70
CA SER A 18 -51.92 -27.94 55.04
C SER A 18 -50.46 -27.49 55.17
N ARG A 19 -50.34 -26.30 55.77
CA ARG A 19 -49.33 -25.86 56.75
C ARG A 19 -47.86 -25.89 56.34
N GLY A 20 -47.29 -24.70 56.15
CA GLY A 20 -45.85 -24.51 56.22
C GLY A 20 -45.44 -23.09 55.85
N ARG A 21 -45.08 -22.28 56.85
CA ARG A 21 -44.49 -20.96 56.69
C ARG A 21 -43.10 -21.06 56.05
N THR A 22 -42.85 -20.29 54.99
CA THR A 22 -41.56 -19.61 54.75
C THR A 22 -41.78 -18.40 53.84
N PRO A 23 -41.28 -17.20 54.18
CA PRO A 23 -41.28 -16.07 53.26
C PRO A 23 -40.18 -16.31 52.22
N CYS A 24 -40.56 -16.54 50.98
CA CYS A 24 -39.63 -16.59 49.86
C CYS A 24 -39.20 -15.15 49.57
N THR A 25 -38.02 -14.77 50.06
CA THR A 25 -37.30 -13.56 49.69
C THR A 25 -37.12 -13.53 48.18
N ALA A 26 -37.86 -12.65 47.50
CA ALA A 26 -37.64 -12.36 46.09
C ALA A 26 -36.28 -11.66 45.93
N LEU A 27 -35.24 -12.43 45.63
CA LEU A 27 -33.97 -11.91 45.16
C LEU A 27 -34.18 -11.35 43.74
N LEU A 28 -34.25 -10.02 43.67
CA LEU A 28 -34.20 -9.27 42.43
C LEU A 28 -32.78 -9.40 41.86
N THR A 29 -32.57 -10.34 40.95
CA THR A 29 -31.32 -10.41 40.19
C THR A 29 -31.34 -9.29 39.16
N VAL A 30 -30.76 -8.13 39.51
CA VAL A 30 -30.41 -7.11 38.53
C VAL A 30 -29.28 -7.72 37.69
N ALA A 31 -29.63 -8.24 36.51
CA ALA A 31 -28.66 -8.63 35.50
C ALA A 31 -27.96 -7.34 35.04
N LEU A 32 -26.78 -7.09 35.61
CA LEU A 32 -25.83 -6.10 35.10
C LEU A 32 -25.39 -6.61 33.73
N ILE A 33 -26.08 -6.18 32.68
CA ILE A 33 -25.49 -6.19 31.33
C ILE A 33 -24.46 -5.08 31.37
N ALA A 34 -23.29 -5.39 31.94
CA ALA A 34 -22.09 -4.62 31.69
C ALA A 34 -21.92 -4.67 30.18
N GLY A 35 -22.21 -3.54 29.51
CA GLY A 35 -21.89 -3.37 28.12
C GLY A 35 -20.42 -3.74 27.97
N LEU A 36 -20.16 -4.83 27.26
CA LEU A 36 -18.86 -5.09 26.68
C LEU A 36 -18.64 -3.95 25.68
N ALA A 37 -18.18 -2.81 26.19
CA ALA A 37 -17.40 -1.89 25.41
C ALA A 37 -16.28 -2.75 24.83
N THR A 38 -16.41 -3.03 23.54
CA THR A 38 -15.35 -3.66 22.79
C THR A 38 -14.24 -2.64 22.79
N GLU A 39 -13.32 -2.78 23.74
CA GLU A 39 -12.04 -2.06 23.72
C GLU A 39 -11.51 -2.19 22.29
N PRO A 40 -11.23 -1.07 21.58
CA PRO A 40 -10.65 -1.13 20.26
C PRO A 40 -9.47 -2.08 20.33
N GLY A 41 -9.51 -3.15 19.53
CA GLY A 41 -8.55 -4.25 19.65
C GLY A 41 -7.14 -3.69 19.72
N GLN A 42 -6.44 -3.95 20.84
CA GLN A 42 -5.11 -3.43 21.08
C GLN A 42 -4.23 -3.76 19.87
N ALA A 43 -3.62 -2.73 19.28
CA ALA A 43 -2.75 -2.91 18.12
C ALA A 43 -1.70 -3.97 18.45
N GLN A 44 -1.56 -4.98 17.59
CA GLN A 44 -0.63 -6.10 17.79
C GLN A 44 0.84 -5.66 17.78
N ARG A 45 1.11 -4.41 17.37
CA ARG A 45 2.43 -3.79 17.38
C ARG A 45 2.40 -2.53 18.25
N PRO A 46 3.41 -2.30 19.09
CA PRO A 46 3.49 -1.07 19.87
C PRO A 46 3.65 0.15 18.96
N PRO A 47 3.09 1.32 19.34
CA PRO A 47 3.37 2.57 18.65
C PRO A 47 4.88 2.86 18.67
N VAL A 48 5.47 3.13 17.50
CA VAL A 48 6.84 3.62 17.42
C VAL A 48 6.83 5.12 17.69
N SER A 49 7.59 5.57 18.69
CA SER A 49 7.66 6.97 19.10
C SER A 49 9.11 7.43 19.20
N GLY A 50 9.37 8.69 18.84
CA GLY A 50 10.71 9.28 18.86
C GLY A 50 10.64 10.80 18.97
N ARG A 51 11.77 11.43 19.32
CA ARG A 51 11.87 12.89 19.50
C ARG A 51 12.25 13.65 18.23
N THR A 52 12.71 12.95 17.20
CA THR A 52 13.39 13.55 16.04
C THR A 52 12.59 13.38 14.77
N ALA A 53 12.39 12.14 14.32
CA ALA A 53 11.65 11.82 13.11
C ALA A 53 10.97 10.44 13.21
N GLY A 54 10.05 10.19 12.29
CA GLY A 54 9.38 8.90 12.15
C GLY A 54 9.08 8.62 10.69
N VAL A 55 9.20 7.35 10.29
CA VAL A 55 8.88 6.85 8.95
C VAL A 55 8.01 5.62 9.11
N SER A 56 6.97 5.53 8.29
CA SER A 56 6.09 4.37 8.22
C SER A 56 5.83 4.04 6.76
N ALA A 57 6.24 2.86 6.31
CA ALA A 57 6.06 2.38 4.94
C ALA A 57 5.61 0.90 4.90
N GLY A 58 5.12 0.46 3.74
CA GLY A 58 4.62 -0.90 3.51
C GLY A 58 5.70 -1.99 3.55
N HIS A 59 6.97 -1.61 3.39
CA HIS A 59 8.11 -2.52 3.37
C HIS A 59 9.23 -2.08 4.34
N PRO A 60 9.83 -3.00 5.12
CA PRO A 60 10.93 -2.68 6.03
C PRO A 60 12.13 -2.00 5.37
N LEU A 61 12.57 -2.48 4.19
CA LEU A 61 13.63 -1.83 3.40
C LEU A 61 13.28 -0.39 2.97
N THR A 62 12.03 -0.12 2.59
CA THR A 62 11.56 1.24 2.28
C THR A 62 11.68 2.15 3.52
N THR A 63 11.16 1.69 4.66
CA THR A 63 11.28 2.43 5.94
C THR A 63 12.75 2.67 6.30
N ALA A 64 13.60 1.65 6.18
CA ALA A 64 15.01 1.74 6.55
C ALA A 64 15.78 2.74 5.67
N ALA A 65 15.57 2.71 4.35
CA ALA A 65 16.22 3.63 3.43
C ALA A 65 15.80 5.10 3.66
N ALA A 66 14.53 5.35 3.95
CA ALA A 66 14.06 6.69 4.27
C ALA A 66 14.55 7.18 5.65
N VAL A 67 14.66 6.29 6.65
CA VAL A 67 15.30 6.63 7.93
C VAL A 67 16.78 6.95 7.72
N GLU A 68 17.48 6.21 6.87
CA GLU A 68 18.88 6.49 6.54
C GLU A 68 19.06 7.89 5.96
N ILE A 69 18.18 8.33 5.07
CA ILE A 69 18.19 9.70 4.52
C ILE A 69 18.02 10.76 5.60
N LEU A 70 17.10 10.54 6.55
CA LEU A 70 16.93 11.45 7.69
C LEU A 70 18.18 11.49 8.57
N LEU A 71 18.85 10.35 8.77
CA LEU A 71 20.10 10.27 9.53
C LEU A 71 21.28 10.94 8.81
N GLN A 72 21.26 10.98 7.48
CA GLN A 72 22.23 11.69 6.65
C GLN A 72 21.98 13.21 6.59
N GLY A 73 20.93 13.70 7.25
CA GLY A 73 20.60 15.13 7.32
C GLY A 73 19.60 15.60 6.26
N GLY A 74 19.06 14.68 5.45
CA GLY A 74 17.93 14.95 4.57
C GLY A 74 16.68 15.31 5.36
N ASN A 75 15.74 15.98 4.69
CA ASN A 75 14.48 16.38 5.30
C ASN A 75 13.35 15.37 5.03
N ALA A 76 12.14 15.66 5.51
CA ALA A 76 10.98 14.78 5.33
C ALA A 76 10.59 14.58 3.85
N PHE A 77 10.88 15.55 2.97
CA PHE A 77 10.64 15.47 1.53
C PHE A 77 11.66 14.54 0.86
N ASP A 78 12.95 14.66 1.20
CA ASP A 78 13.99 13.75 0.72
C ASP A 78 13.68 12.30 1.11
N ALA A 79 13.36 12.07 2.38
CA ALA A 79 13.00 10.74 2.89
C ALA A 79 11.70 10.19 2.26
N GLY A 80 10.72 11.06 1.98
CA GLY A 80 9.50 10.70 1.27
C GLY A 80 9.77 10.29 -0.18
N VAL A 81 10.63 11.02 -0.89
CA VAL A 81 11.06 10.70 -2.25
C VAL A 81 11.84 9.38 -2.27
N THR A 82 12.78 9.15 -1.35
CA THR A 82 13.45 7.86 -1.20
C THR A 82 12.47 6.72 -0.94
N SER A 83 11.42 6.96 -0.14
CA SER A 83 10.38 5.95 0.10
C SER A 83 9.64 5.58 -1.19
N LEU A 84 9.29 6.58 -2.02
CA LEU A 84 8.67 6.35 -3.33
C LEU A 84 9.63 5.65 -4.30
N LEU A 85 10.92 5.94 -4.28
CA LEU A 85 11.86 5.27 -5.18
C LEU A 85 12.12 3.83 -4.76
N VAL A 86 12.39 3.58 -3.47
CA VAL A 86 12.66 2.24 -2.94
C VAL A 86 11.42 1.37 -2.98
N GLY A 87 10.26 1.89 -2.57
CA GLY A 87 8.98 1.15 -2.68
C GLY A 87 8.69 0.74 -4.13
N GLY A 88 9.06 1.59 -5.09
CA GLY A 88 8.87 1.35 -6.52
C GLY A 88 9.87 0.36 -7.10
N VAL A 89 10.74 -0.21 -6.27
CA VAL A 89 11.63 -1.33 -6.59
C VAL A 89 11.19 -2.59 -5.84
N VAL A 90 10.94 -2.47 -4.52
CA VAL A 90 10.74 -3.64 -3.64
C VAL A 90 9.27 -4.03 -3.43
N GLU A 91 8.32 -3.23 -3.92
CA GLU A 91 6.87 -3.42 -3.70
C GLU A 91 6.05 -3.52 -5.00
N GLN A 92 6.62 -4.07 -6.07
CA GLN A 92 6.01 -4.11 -7.42
C GLN A 92 4.63 -4.78 -7.53
N ASP A 93 4.22 -5.60 -6.55
CA ASP A 93 2.85 -6.14 -6.47
C ASP A 93 1.81 -5.13 -6.00
N LEU A 94 2.23 -3.94 -5.56
CA LEU A 94 1.39 -2.87 -5.02
C LEU A 94 1.63 -1.53 -5.71
N TYR A 95 2.89 -1.24 -6.03
CA TYR A 95 3.32 0.06 -6.49
C TYR A 95 4.55 -0.06 -7.39
N GLY A 96 4.58 0.70 -8.48
CA GLY A 96 5.72 0.80 -9.37
C GLY A 96 5.94 2.22 -9.90
N LEU A 97 7.18 2.51 -10.28
CA LEU A 97 7.59 3.84 -10.76
C LEU A 97 6.92 4.24 -12.09
N GLY A 98 6.44 3.24 -12.85
CA GLY A 98 5.65 3.42 -14.06
C GLY A 98 4.16 3.71 -13.81
N GLY A 99 3.73 3.85 -12.57
CA GLY A 99 2.33 4.09 -12.22
C GLY A 99 2.06 5.52 -11.76
N GLU A 100 1.23 5.61 -10.72
CA GLU A 100 0.73 6.84 -10.14
C GLU A 100 1.22 7.06 -8.70
N ALA A 101 1.26 8.33 -8.27
CA ALA A 101 1.49 8.72 -6.89
C ALA A 101 0.57 9.88 -6.51
N LEU A 102 -0.11 9.74 -5.37
CA LEU A 102 -0.86 10.82 -4.74
C LEU A 102 -0.11 11.24 -3.49
N ILE A 103 0.48 12.45 -3.52
CA ILE A 103 1.41 12.88 -2.48
C ILE A 103 0.83 14.08 -1.75
N LEU A 104 0.71 13.97 -0.42
CA LEU A 104 0.40 15.10 0.44
C LEU A 104 1.67 15.53 1.17
N VAL A 105 1.98 16.82 1.06
CA VAL A 105 3.13 17.43 1.74
C VAL A 105 2.69 18.57 2.63
N TYR A 106 3.42 18.81 3.72
CA TYR A 106 3.23 19.96 4.59
C TYR A 106 4.56 20.72 4.75
N PRO A 107 4.86 21.66 3.85
CA PRO A 107 6.00 22.56 4.02
C PRO A 107 5.72 23.52 5.17
N LYS A 108 6.52 23.44 6.24
CA LYS A 108 6.35 24.31 7.41
C LYS A 108 6.34 25.80 7.04
N ALA A 109 7.18 26.20 6.09
CA ALA A 109 7.25 27.58 5.60
C ALA A 109 5.96 28.05 4.90
N GLU A 110 5.20 27.13 4.29
CA GLU A 110 3.93 27.43 3.62
C GLU A 110 2.72 27.29 4.55
N GLY A 111 2.86 26.58 5.68
CA GLY A 111 1.84 26.48 6.72
C GLY A 111 0.55 25.77 6.30
N LYS A 112 0.56 25.04 5.18
CA LYS A 112 -0.62 24.38 4.59
C LYS A 112 -0.27 23.02 4.02
N VAL A 113 -1.27 22.14 3.95
CA VAL A 113 -1.17 20.88 3.20
C VAL A 113 -1.26 21.17 1.71
N ILE A 114 -0.38 20.57 0.93
CA ILE A 114 -0.35 20.68 -0.54
C ILE A 114 -0.45 19.28 -1.12
N SER A 115 -1.30 19.13 -2.12
CA SER A 115 -1.39 17.92 -2.93
C SER A 115 -0.50 18.06 -4.16
N VAL A 116 0.44 17.14 -4.31
CA VAL A 116 1.22 16.95 -5.54
C VAL A 116 0.62 15.75 -6.27
N VAL A 117 0.08 16.02 -7.46
CA VAL A 117 -0.67 15.04 -8.25
C VAL A 117 0.29 14.36 -9.23
N GLY A 118 0.71 13.15 -8.88
CA GLY A 118 1.43 12.23 -9.76
C GLY A 118 0.52 11.12 -10.32
N GLN A 119 -0.77 11.38 -10.54
CA GLN A 119 -1.72 10.40 -11.08
C GLN A 119 -1.39 9.99 -12.52
N GLY A 120 -0.74 10.88 -13.27
CA GLY A 120 -0.56 10.70 -14.70
C GLY A 120 -1.79 11.14 -15.50
N TRP A 121 -1.65 11.10 -16.82
CA TRP A 121 -2.65 11.58 -17.77
C TRP A 121 -3.09 10.46 -18.70
N ALA A 122 -4.33 10.53 -19.20
CA ALA A 122 -4.71 9.70 -20.33
C ALA A 122 -3.76 9.99 -21.52
N PRO A 123 -3.25 8.97 -22.23
CA PRO A 123 -2.46 9.21 -23.43
C PRO A 123 -3.24 10.06 -24.43
N GLU A 124 -2.58 11.01 -25.10
CA GLU A 124 -3.24 11.97 -26.00
C GLU A 124 -4.11 11.31 -27.08
N ARG A 125 -3.71 10.12 -27.53
CA ARG A 125 -4.41 9.35 -28.59
C ARG A 125 -5.47 8.38 -28.07
N ALA A 126 -5.59 8.23 -26.75
CA ALA A 126 -6.56 7.34 -26.11
C ALA A 126 -7.94 8.02 -26.01
N THR A 127 -8.62 8.17 -27.14
CA THR A 127 -9.98 8.73 -27.19
C THR A 127 -11.04 7.64 -26.99
N ILE A 128 -12.27 8.03 -26.62
CA ILE A 128 -13.40 7.09 -26.53
C ILE A 128 -13.59 6.35 -27.86
N ASP A 129 -13.56 7.07 -28.99
CA ASP A 129 -13.68 6.47 -30.32
C ASP A 129 -12.56 5.46 -30.59
N TRP A 130 -11.32 5.74 -30.19
CA TRP A 130 -10.20 4.82 -30.35
C TRP A 130 -10.47 3.46 -29.70
N TYR A 131 -11.04 3.46 -28.48
CA TYR A 131 -11.43 2.25 -27.75
C TYR A 131 -12.60 1.54 -28.44
N LEU A 132 -13.67 2.27 -28.76
CA LEU A 132 -14.88 1.70 -29.36
C LEU A 132 -14.62 1.07 -30.73
N GLU A 133 -13.85 1.74 -31.60
CA GLU A 133 -13.49 1.23 -32.94
C GLU A 133 -12.69 -0.07 -32.90
N ARG A 134 -11.95 -0.32 -31.81
CA ARG A 134 -11.09 -1.50 -31.65
C ARG A 134 -11.70 -2.57 -30.78
N SER A 135 -12.94 -2.37 -30.33
CA SER A 135 -13.60 -3.24 -29.35
C SER A 135 -12.73 -3.46 -28.10
N ARG A 136 -12.08 -2.39 -27.63
CA ARG A 136 -11.24 -2.36 -26.43
C ARG A 136 -11.97 -1.62 -25.32
N ASP A 137 -11.67 -1.94 -24.08
CA ASP A 137 -12.15 -1.21 -22.91
C ASP A 137 -11.02 -1.04 -21.88
N LEU A 138 -11.36 -0.43 -20.73
CA LEU A 138 -10.42 -0.19 -19.63
C LEU A 138 -10.49 -1.31 -18.56
N ASN A 139 -11.20 -2.41 -18.83
CA ASN A 139 -11.31 -3.50 -17.87
C ASN A 139 -10.11 -4.44 -18.03
N GLY A 140 -9.41 -4.73 -16.93
CA GLY A 140 -8.42 -5.80 -16.87
C GLY A 140 -6.97 -5.33 -16.84
N GLU A 141 -6.11 -6.07 -17.53
CA GLU A 141 -4.64 -6.02 -17.41
C GLU A 141 -3.99 -5.62 -18.74
N GLY A 142 -2.72 -5.20 -18.70
CA GLY A 142 -1.95 -4.79 -19.88
C GLY A 142 -1.89 -3.27 -20.04
N LEU A 143 -1.76 -2.80 -21.29
CA LEU A 143 -1.48 -1.38 -21.58
C LEU A 143 -2.74 -0.53 -21.80
N ASP A 144 -3.87 -1.14 -22.14
CA ASP A 144 -5.12 -0.40 -22.40
C ASP A 144 -5.56 0.44 -21.19
N PRO A 145 -5.55 -0.05 -19.94
CA PRO A 145 -5.89 0.79 -18.78
C PRO A 145 -4.74 1.71 -18.30
N ALA A 146 -3.58 1.70 -18.97
CA ALA A 146 -2.40 2.42 -18.49
C ALA A 146 -2.49 3.93 -18.79
N VAL A 147 -2.08 4.73 -17.81
CA VAL A 147 -1.88 6.18 -17.95
C VAL A 147 -0.44 6.51 -18.31
N VAL A 148 -0.19 7.73 -18.78
CA VAL A 148 1.16 8.29 -18.84
C VAL A 148 1.72 8.31 -17.41
N PRO A 149 2.84 7.63 -17.10
CA PRO A 149 3.33 7.49 -15.73
C PRO A 149 3.53 8.83 -15.03
N GLY A 150 2.95 8.99 -13.84
CA GLY A 150 3.00 10.23 -13.05
C GLY A 150 3.78 10.12 -11.74
N ALA A 151 4.07 8.90 -11.26
CA ALA A 151 4.69 8.68 -9.96
C ALA A 151 6.07 9.35 -9.83
N LEU A 152 6.95 9.14 -10.80
CA LEU A 152 8.27 9.76 -10.84
C LEU A 152 8.19 11.28 -10.97
N HIS A 153 7.28 11.79 -11.80
CA HIS A 153 7.09 13.24 -11.92
C HIS A 153 6.69 13.85 -10.58
N GLY A 154 5.72 13.27 -9.87
CA GLY A 154 5.31 13.74 -8.55
C GLY A 154 6.46 13.70 -7.52
N ALA A 155 7.25 12.62 -7.52
CA ALA A 155 8.42 12.50 -6.65
C ALA A 155 9.47 13.58 -6.94
N LEU A 156 9.79 13.81 -8.22
CA LEU A 156 10.75 14.83 -8.64
C LEU A 156 10.25 16.25 -8.31
N THR A 157 8.97 16.54 -8.50
CA THR A 157 8.37 17.83 -8.10
C THR A 157 8.52 18.09 -6.59
N VAL A 158 8.37 17.05 -5.76
CA VAL A 158 8.58 17.18 -4.32
C VAL A 158 10.05 17.47 -4.00
N LEU A 159 10.97 16.73 -4.63
CA LEU A 159 12.40 16.90 -4.44
C LEU A 159 12.88 18.29 -4.89
N GLU A 160 12.44 18.75 -6.05
CA GLU A 160 12.74 20.04 -6.63
C GLU A 160 12.28 21.18 -5.70
N ARG A 161 11.02 21.13 -5.26
CA ARG A 161 10.41 22.24 -4.52
C ARG A 161 10.82 22.31 -3.05
N TRP A 162 11.00 21.16 -2.41
CA TRP A 162 11.19 21.10 -0.96
C TRP A 162 12.30 20.17 -0.49
N GLY A 163 12.89 19.37 -1.37
CA GLY A 163 14.04 18.52 -1.02
C GLY A 163 15.25 19.34 -0.60
N THR A 164 16.24 18.68 -0.03
CA THR A 164 17.57 19.23 0.28
C THR A 164 18.71 18.38 -0.26
N MET A 165 18.42 17.19 -0.78
CA MET A 165 19.39 16.26 -1.37
C MET A 165 19.25 16.14 -2.90
N THR A 166 20.28 15.65 -3.58
CA THR A 166 20.24 15.37 -5.02
C THR A 166 19.40 14.13 -5.31
N PHE A 167 18.95 13.97 -6.57
CA PHE A 167 18.30 12.75 -7.03
C PHE A 167 19.21 11.54 -6.86
N GLU A 168 20.51 11.69 -7.13
CA GLU A 168 21.51 10.65 -6.85
C GLU A 168 21.45 10.16 -5.40
N GLU A 169 21.47 11.08 -4.43
CA GLU A 169 21.46 10.75 -3.02
C GLU A 169 20.17 10.03 -2.62
N VAL A 170 19.00 10.56 -3.00
CA VAL A 170 17.71 9.98 -2.60
C VAL A 170 17.38 8.68 -3.34
N SER A 171 17.98 8.42 -4.50
CA SER A 171 17.76 7.21 -5.31
C SER A 171 18.77 6.09 -5.05
N ALA A 172 19.87 6.37 -4.33
CA ALA A 172 20.98 5.44 -4.15
C ALA A 172 20.56 4.02 -3.70
N ARG A 173 19.68 3.93 -2.68
CA ARG A 173 19.16 2.63 -2.19
C ARG A 173 18.25 1.94 -3.19
N ALA A 174 17.45 2.68 -3.94
CA ALA A 174 16.59 2.11 -4.98
C ALA A 174 17.44 1.49 -6.10
N ILE A 175 18.51 2.18 -6.52
CA ILE A 175 19.49 1.67 -7.51
C ILE A 175 20.19 0.42 -6.97
N ASP A 176 20.69 0.46 -5.74
CA ASP A 176 21.39 -0.65 -5.10
C ASP A 176 20.51 -1.91 -5.02
N TYR A 177 19.28 -1.79 -4.51
CA TYR A 177 18.35 -2.92 -4.46
C TYR A 177 17.95 -3.41 -5.86
N ALA A 178 17.77 -2.52 -6.83
CA ALA A 178 17.45 -2.93 -8.19
C ALA A 178 18.62 -3.69 -8.86
N GLU A 179 19.87 -3.28 -8.62
CA GLU A 179 21.04 -3.91 -9.25
C GLU A 179 21.50 -5.18 -8.52
N HIS A 180 21.74 -5.05 -7.21
CA HIS A 180 22.33 -6.12 -6.40
C HIS A 180 21.27 -7.08 -5.86
N GLY A 181 20.03 -6.63 -5.84
CA GLY A 181 18.85 -7.42 -5.52
C GLY A 181 18.35 -7.27 -4.10
N PHE A 182 17.17 -7.82 -3.87
CA PHE A 182 16.48 -7.84 -2.58
C PHE A 182 15.67 -9.13 -2.42
N PRO A 183 15.37 -9.57 -1.18
CA PRO A 183 14.60 -10.79 -0.96
C PRO A 183 13.13 -10.60 -1.38
N LEU A 184 12.62 -11.51 -2.21
CA LEU A 184 11.24 -11.48 -2.69
C LEU A 184 10.25 -11.65 -1.54
N ARG A 185 9.29 -10.74 -1.41
CA ARG A 185 8.25 -10.86 -0.38
C ARG A 185 7.33 -12.04 -0.66
N PRO A 186 6.83 -12.73 0.39
CA PRO A 186 5.78 -13.74 0.22
C PRO A 186 4.53 -13.25 -0.51
N ARG A 187 4.15 -11.98 -0.31
CA ARG A 187 3.00 -11.38 -0.98
C ARG A 187 3.23 -11.20 -2.48
N THR A 188 4.42 -10.73 -2.87
CA THR A 188 4.80 -10.53 -4.27
C THR A 188 4.85 -11.87 -5.00
N ALA A 189 5.52 -12.88 -4.43
CA ALA A 189 5.57 -14.23 -4.99
C ALA A 189 4.16 -14.82 -5.26
N ARG A 190 3.26 -14.73 -4.28
CA ARG A 190 1.87 -15.18 -4.44
C ARG A 190 1.09 -14.37 -5.48
N SER A 191 1.42 -13.10 -5.66
CA SER A 191 0.73 -12.24 -6.64
C SER A 191 1.18 -12.55 -8.07
N ILE A 192 2.44 -12.91 -8.27
CA ILE A 192 2.93 -13.42 -9.55
C ILE A 192 2.30 -14.79 -9.84
N GLU A 193 2.30 -15.71 -8.86
CA GLU A 193 1.70 -17.04 -9.01
C GLU A 193 0.22 -16.98 -9.40
N ARG A 194 -0.58 -16.12 -8.74
CA ARG A 194 -2.01 -15.96 -9.06
C ARG A 194 -2.27 -15.39 -10.45
N ASN A 195 -1.32 -14.68 -11.04
CA ASN A 195 -1.45 -14.03 -12.34
C ASN A 195 -0.49 -14.66 -13.38
N LEU A 196 -0.10 -15.91 -13.19
CA LEU A 196 0.97 -16.54 -13.97
C LEU A 196 0.71 -16.50 -15.48
N GLU A 197 -0.54 -16.71 -15.92
CA GLU A 197 -0.91 -16.63 -17.33
C GLU A 197 -0.60 -15.25 -17.93
N PHE A 198 -0.90 -14.17 -17.21
CA PHE A 198 -0.56 -12.81 -17.62
C PHE A 198 0.95 -12.60 -17.67
N PHE A 199 1.70 -13.02 -16.65
CA PHE A 199 3.16 -12.90 -16.67
C PHE A 199 3.80 -13.71 -17.81
N GLN A 200 3.24 -14.88 -18.14
CA GLN A 200 3.68 -15.70 -19.27
C GLN A 200 3.29 -15.11 -20.63
N ALA A 201 2.21 -14.33 -20.73
CA ALA A 201 1.83 -13.71 -22.00
C ALA A 201 2.79 -12.58 -22.45
N TRP A 202 3.64 -12.05 -21.55
CA TRP A 202 4.51 -10.90 -21.82
C TRP A 202 6.00 -11.29 -21.66
N PRO A 203 6.82 -11.23 -22.73
CA PRO A 203 8.22 -11.66 -22.67
C PRO A 203 9.06 -10.97 -21.59
N GLU A 204 8.87 -9.67 -21.39
CA GLU A 204 9.59 -8.94 -20.34
C GLU A 204 9.12 -9.33 -18.93
N ASN A 205 7.83 -9.66 -18.75
CA ASN A 205 7.37 -10.17 -17.46
C ASN A 205 8.03 -11.52 -17.13
N GLN A 206 8.10 -12.44 -18.11
CA GLN A 206 8.80 -13.70 -17.93
C GLN A 206 10.26 -13.48 -17.53
N ARG A 207 10.95 -12.58 -18.24
CA ARG A 207 12.36 -12.28 -18.01
C ARG A 207 12.65 -11.75 -16.61
N TYR A 208 11.79 -10.90 -16.04
CA TYR A 208 12.03 -10.29 -14.73
C TYR A 208 11.46 -11.08 -13.55
N TRP A 209 10.36 -11.82 -13.77
CA TRP A 209 9.56 -12.39 -12.68
C TRP A 209 9.55 -13.92 -12.66
N LEU A 210 10.07 -14.58 -13.69
CA LEU A 210 10.32 -16.01 -13.72
C LEU A 210 11.83 -16.29 -13.76
N LYS A 211 12.22 -17.47 -13.30
CA LYS A 211 13.59 -17.96 -13.44
C LYS A 211 13.88 -18.31 -14.91
N PRO A 212 15.16 -18.44 -15.31
CA PRO A 212 15.52 -18.78 -16.69
C PRO A 212 14.92 -20.10 -17.21
N ASP A 213 14.59 -21.04 -16.31
CA ASP A 213 13.92 -22.30 -16.62
C ASP A 213 12.37 -22.18 -16.67
N GLY A 214 11.83 -20.98 -16.48
CA GLY A 214 10.40 -20.68 -16.43
C GLY A 214 9.75 -20.93 -15.07
N SER A 215 10.49 -21.41 -14.06
CA SER A 215 9.94 -21.64 -12.72
C SER A 215 9.76 -20.35 -11.92
N LEU A 216 8.90 -20.38 -10.90
CA LEU A 216 8.64 -19.24 -10.02
C LEU A 216 9.77 -19.05 -8.99
N TYR A 217 10.03 -17.80 -8.64
CA TYR A 217 10.76 -17.47 -7.42
C TYR A 217 9.93 -17.79 -6.17
N THR A 218 10.59 -18.33 -5.17
CA THR A 218 10.05 -18.62 -3.84
C THR A 218 10.31 -17.46 -2.89
N PRO A 219 9.47 -17.25 -1.86
CA PRO A 219 9.67 -16.17 -0.91
C PRO A 219 11.05 -16.20 -0.25
N GLY A 220 11.71 -15.05 -0.19
CA GLY A 220 13.06 -14.90 0.37
C GLY A 220 14.19 -15.09 -0.66
N GLU A 221 13.94 -15.66 -1.84
CA GLU A 221 14.94 -15.66 -2.91
C GLU A 221 15.25 -14.23 -3.36
N THR A 222 16.52 -13.98 -3.69
CA THR A 222 16.97 -12.68 -4.17
C THR A 222 16.59 -12.47 -5.63
N ILE A 223 15.87 -11.39 -5.90
CA ILE A 223 15.52 -10.94 -7.26
C ILE A 223 16.34 -9.71 -7.60
N LYS A 224 16.63 -9.53 -8.88
CA LYS A 224 17.32 -8.34 -9.41
C LYS A 224 16.49 -7.71 -10.53
N LEU A 225 16.54 -6.39 -10.63
CA LEU A 225 15.88 -5.56 -11.64
C LEU A 225 16.91 -4.66 -12.34
N PRO A 226 17.92 -5.21 -13.04
CA PRO A 226 19.07 -4.44 -13.54
C PRO A 226 18.68 -3.36 -14.56
N THR A 227 17.60 -3.56 -15.31
CA THR A 227 17.09 -2.54 -16.25
C THR A 227 16.43 -1.37 -15.53
N LEU A 228 15.79 -1.62 -14.39
CA LEU A 228 15.27 -0.56 -13.53
C LEU A 228 16.42 0.22 -12.89
N ALA A 229 17.46 -0.46 -12.40
CA ALA A 229 18.67 0.18 -11.90
C ALA A 229 19.30 1.09 -12.97
N ASN A 230 19.43 0.60 -14.21
CA ASN A 230 19.94 1.37 -15.33
C ASN A 230 19.06 2.58 -15.67
N THR A 231 17.74 2.46 -15.53
CA THR A 231 16.81 3.58 -15.76
C THR A 231 17.04 4.68 -14.73
N LEU A 232 17.11 4.32 -13.44
CA LEU A 232 17.40 5.26 -12.36
C LEU A 232 18.79 5.90 -12.51
N ARG A 233 19.81 5.15 -12.97
CA ARG A 233 21.14 5.70 -13.29
C ARG A 233 21.10 6.75 -14.38
N LYS A 234 20.36 6.51 -15.47
CA LYS A 234 20.21 7.50 -16.53
C LYS A 234 19.57 8.80 -16.02
N MET A 235 18.69 8.71 -15.02
CA MET A 235 18.12 9.90 -14.38
C MET A 235 19.16 10.63 -13.52
N VAL A 236 20.03 9.91 -12.82
CA VAL A 236 21.20 10.48 -12.12
C VAL A 236 22.17 11.17 -13.10
N ASP A 237 22.47 10.51 -14.21
CA ASP A 237 23.34 11.09 -15.24
C ASP A 237 22.73 12.37 -15.84
N ALA A 238 21.41 12.36 -16.08
CA ALA A 238 20.70 13.55 -16.54
C ALA A 238 20.74 14.70 -15.53
N GLU A 239 20.55 14.44 -14.23
CA GLU A 239 20.72 15.45 -13.18
C GLU A 239 22.13 16.05 -13.21
N ARG A 240 23.16 15.20 -13.28
CA ARG A 240 24.57 15.63 -13.29
C ARG A 240 24.91 16.48 -14.52
N GLU A 241 24.46 16.05 -15.71
CA GLU A 241 24.67 16.78 -16.96
C GLU A 241 24.03 18.18 -16.91
N HIS A 242 22.86 18.29 -16.29
CA HIS A 242 22.06 19.51 -16.24
C HIS A 242 22.19 20.30 -14.94
N ALA A 243 23.10 19.92 -14.03
CA ALA A 243 23.28 20.57 -12.73
C ALA A 243 23.54 22.10 -12.82
N HIS A 244 24.06 22.56 -13.97
CA HIS A 244 24.27 23.97 -14.26
C HIS A 244 22.97 24.79 -14.43
N LEU A 245 21.83 24.13 -14.67
CA LEU A 245 20.51 24.75 -14.76
C LEU A 245 19.86 24.97 -13.38
N GLY A 246 20.51 24.52 -12.31
CA GLY A 246 19.96 24.50 -10.97
C GLY A 246 19.32 23.17 -10.65
N ARG A 247 18.33 23.20 -9.76
CA ARG A 247 17.59 22.03 -9.32
C ARG A 247 16.39 21.78 -10.22
#